data_AF-A0A2V5NEL2-F1
#
_entry.id   AF-A0A2V5NEL2-F1
#
_cell.length_a   1.000
_cell.length_b   1.000
_cell.length_c   1.000
_cell.angle_alpha   90.00
_cell.angle_beta   90.00
_cell.angle_gamma   90.00
#
_symmetry.space_group_name_H-M   'P 1'
#
loop_
_entity.id
_entity.type
_entity.pdbx_description
1 polymer ?
#
loop_
_entity_poly.entity_id
_entity_poly.type
_entity_poly.pdbx_seq_one_letter_code
_entity_poly.pdbx_strand_id
1 'polypeptide(L)'
;MYFIILTAALTLHKHGVTNIETSTQAAEALKSLAGSVAYFLYTAGLIGVGLLAVPTLTGSSAYAFAETFGWNEGLDRSFRGARAFYGVLIFSTLLGIAMDFLNLNPVKALFWTAVINGILAPFLLLGILLTACDRKLMNGQPSSLLSRIVVALTMIAMFAAALGMFLLQ
;
A
#
# COMPACT_ATOMS: atom_id res chain seq x y z
N MET A 1 -12.02 0.90 -5.47
CA MET A 1 -11.30 1.43 -6.65
C MET A 1 -12.24 1.93 -7.75
N TYR A 2 -13.23 1.14 -8.21
CA TYR A 2 -14.15 1.55 -9.30
C TYR A 2 -14.75 2.96 -9.13
N PHE A 3 -15.38 3.26 -8.00
CA PHE A 3 -16.00 4.57 -7.77
C PHE A 3 -14.98 5.72 -7.74
N ILE A 4 -13.75 5.50 -7.28
CA ILE A 4 -12.69 6.51 -7.27
C ILE A 4 -12.27 6.85 -8.71
N ILE A 5 -12.12 5.83 -9.56
CA ILE A 5 -11.77 6.01 -10.98
C ILE A 5 -12.91 6.73 -11.71
N LEU A 6 -14.15 6.29 -11.49
CA LEU A 6 -15.34 6.88 -12.11
C LEU A 6 -15.50 8.36 -11.71
N THR A 7 -15.41 8.67 -10.41
CA THR A 7 -15.55 10.06 -9.94
C THR A 7 -14.41 10.93 -10.43
N ALA A 8 -13.16 10.45 -10.43
CA ALA A 8 -12.02 11.17 -11.00
C ALA A 8 -12.19 11.43 -12.51
N ALA A 9 -12.68 10.45 -13.27
CA ALA A 9 -12.98 10.64 -14.69
C ALA A 9 -14.09 11.70 -14.92
N LEU A 10 -15.15 11.68 -14.11
CA LEU A 10 -16.26 12.62 -14.27
C LEU A 10 -15.98 14.02 -13.71
N THR A 11 -15.05 14.15 -12.77
CA THR A 11 -14.66 15.43 -12.15
C THR A 11 -13.37 15.97 -12.76
N LEU A 12 -12.23 15.40 -12.40
CA LEU A 12 -10.88 15.82 -12.80
C LEU A 12 -10.69 15.89 -14.31
N HIS A 13 -10.97 14.78 -15.00
CA HIS A 13 -10.68 14.68 -16.44
C HIS A 13 -11.58 15.62 -17.24
N LYS A 14 -12.85 15.78 -16.83
CA LYS A 14 -13.78 16.73 -17.43
C LYS A 14 -13.36 18.19 -17.25
N HIS A 15 -12.64 18.52 -16.17
CA HIS A 15 -12.13 19.87 -15.90
C HIS A 15 -10.68 20.08 -16.39
N GLY A 16 -10.11 19.12 -17.13
CA GLY A 16 -8.74 19.21 -17.68
C GLY A 16 -7.63 19.13 -16.62
N VAL A 17 -7.95 18.76 -15.38
CA VAL A 17 -6.97 18.64 -14.29
C VAL A 17 -6.37 17.25 -14.35
N THR A 18 -5.15 17.15 -14.91
CA THR A 18 -4.40 15.90 -15.06
C THR A 18 -3.33 15.70 -14.00
N ASN A 19 -2.96 16.75 -13.27
CA ASN A 19 -1.92 16.72 -12.25
C ASN A 19 -2.49 17.14 -10.89
N ILE A 20 -2.76 16.18 -10.01
CA ILE A 20 -3.07 16.46 -8.60
C ILE A 20 -1.79 16.41 -7.80
N GLU A 21 -1.47 17.50 -7.12
CA GLU A 21 -0.32 17.57 -6.23
C GLU A 21 -0.70 17.53 -4.75
N THR A 22 -1.97 17.75 -4.40
CA THR A 22 -2.42 17.79 -2.99
C THR A 22 -3.78 17.11 -2.80
N SER A 23 -4.02 16.59 -1.58
CA SER A 23 -5.33 16.04 -1.19
C SER A 23 -6.45 17.09 -1.22
N THR A 24 -6.11 18.36 -0.96
CA THR A 24 -7.06 19.48 -1.05
C THR A 24 -7.60 19.65 -2.47
N GLN A 25 -6.75 19.57 -3.49
CA GLN A 25 -7.16 19.64 -4.90
C GLN A 25 -8.11 18.49 -5.27
N ALA A 26 -7.86 17.28 -4.76
CA ALA A 26 -8.76 16.14 -4.96
C ALA A 26 -10.14 16.37 -4.30
N ALA A 27 -10.16 16.96 -3.10
CA ALA A 27 -11.41 17.29 -2.39
C ALA A 27 -12.21 18.39 -3.08
N GLU A 28 -11.53 19.44 -3.57
CA GLU A 28 -12.16 20.55 -4.30
C GLU A 28 -12.76 20.11 -5.63
N ALA A 29 -12.10 19.19 -6.34
CA ALA A 29 -12.66 18.61 -7.56
C ALA A 29 -13.96 17.85 -7.32
N LEU A 30 -14.12 17.19 -6.16
CA LEU A 30 -15.37 16.50 -5.79
C LEU A 30 -16.50 17.48 -5.45
N LYS A 31 -16.16 18.69 -5.00
CA LYS A 31 -17.15 19.75 -4.67
C LYS A 31 -17.96 20.17 -5.89
N SER A 32 -17.37 20.16 -7.10
CA SER A 32 -18.09 20.55 -8.34
C SER A 32 -19.14 19.53 -8.78
N LEU A 33 -19.05 18.28 -8.33
CA LEU A 33 -19.98 17.22 -8.71
C LEU A 33 -21.20 17.11 -7.80
N ALA A 34 -21.02 17.27 -6.49
CA ALA A 34 -22.06 16.99 -5.48
C ALA A 34 -22.09 18.01 -4.32
N GLY A 35 -21.43 19.16 -4.49
CA GLY A 35 -21.46 20.26 -3.53
C GLY A 35 -20.59 20.04 -2.28
N SER A 36 -20.83 20.84 -1.25
CA SER A 36 -20.06 20.83 0.00
C SER A 36 -20.12 19.50 0.76
N VAL A 37 -21.21 18.73 0.63
CA VAL A 37 -21.36 17.44 1.30
C VAL A 37 -20.32 16.43 0.84
N ALA A 38 -20.02 16.38 -0.47
CA ALA A 38 -18.99 15.49 -1.01
C ALA A 38 -17.58 15.85 -0.51
N TYR A 39 -17.30 17.14 -0.32
CA TYR A 39 -16.05 17.61 0.28
C TYR A 39 -15.90 17.11 1.74
N PHE A 40 -16.95 17.22 2.55
CA PHE A 40 -16.93 16.73 3.93
C PHE A 40 -16.80 15.20 3.99
N LEU A 41 -17.53 14.47 3.15
CA LEU A 41 -17.44 13.01 3.08
C LEU A 41 -16.05 12.55 2.63
N TYR A 42 -15.44 13.22 1.66
CA TYR A 42 -14.07 12.94 1.23
C TYR A 42 -13.07 13.19 2.36
N THR A 43 -13.19 14.34 3.04
CA THR A 43 -12.30 14.71 4.16
C THR A 43 -12.42 13.72 5.31
N ALA A 44 -13.65 13.36 5.71
CA ALA A 44 -13.89 12.36 6.75
C ALA A 44 -13.36 10.97 6.35
N GLY A 45 -13.56 10.57 5.10
CA GLY A 45 -13.01 9.32 4.55
C GLY A 45 -11.48 9.31 4.54
N LEU A 46 -10.85 10.40 4.11
CA LEU A 46 -9.40 10.55 4.09
C LEU A 46 -8.79 10.44 5.49
N ILE A 47 -9.39 11.13 6.48
CA ILE A 47 -8.98 11.03 7.89
C ILE A 47 -9.15 9.60 8.40
N GLY A 48 -10.29 8.97 8.11
CA GLY A 48 -10.56 7.58 8.51
C GLY A 48 -9.56 6.59 7.94
N VAL A 49 -9.19 6.73 6.66
CA VAL A 49 -8.16 5.90 6.03
C VAL A 49 -6.80 6.13 6.68
N GLY A 50 -6.42 7.39 6.94
CA GLY A 50 -5.17 7.70 7.65
C GLY A 50 -5.09 7.07 9.04
N LEU A 51 -6.16 7.16 9.82
CA LEU A 51 -6.24 6.61 11.17
C LEU A 51 -6.10 5.07 11.19
N LEU A 52 -6.63 4.38 10.18
CA LEU A 52 -6.51 2.93 10.04
C LEU A 52 -5.15 2.50 9.46
N ALA A 53 -4.59 3.30 8.55
CA ALA A 53 -3.34 2.99 7.87
C ALA A 53 -2.13 3.10 8.80
N VAL A 54 -2.07 4.12 9.66
CA VAL A 54 -0.90 4.34 10.53
C VAL A 54 -0.62 3.13 11.45
N PRO A 55 -1.58 2.60 12.23
CA PRO A 55 -1.31 1.46 13.10
C PRO A 55 -1.02 0.17 12.33
N THR A 56 -1.74 -0.09 11.23
CA THR A 56 -1.61 -1.34 10.47
C THR A 56 -0.28 -1.41 9.71
N LEU A 57 0.12 -0.33 9.04
CA LEU A 57 1.39 -0.27 8.28
C LEU A 57 2.60 -0.18 9.20
N THR A 58 2.51 0.61 10.26
CA THR A 58 3.64 0.75 11.20
C THR A 58 3.82 -0.54 12.00
N GLY A 59 2.72 -1.18 12.40
CA GLY A 59 2.73 -2.50 13.03
C GLY A 59 3.35 -3.56 12.11
N SER A 60 2.87 -3.70 10.88
CA SER A 60 3.40 -4.71 9.94
C SER A 60 4.88 -4.49 9.62
N SER A 61 5.31 -3.23 9.49
CA SER A 61 6.72 -2.89 9.28
C SER A 61 7.56 -3.28 10.49
N ALA A 62 7.11 -2.94 11.70
CA ALA A 62 7.82 -3.28 12.92
C ALA A 62 7.93 -4.80 13.12
N TYR A 63 6.90 -5.57 12.77
CA TYR A 63 6.96 -7.04 12.75
C TYR A 63 7.96 -7.56 11.73
N ALA A 64 7.91 -7.09 10.48
CA ALA A 64 8.85 -7.52 9.44
C ALA A 64 10.31 -7.27 9.84
N PHE A 65 10.60 -6.11 10.45
CA PHE A 65 11.93 -5.82 10.99
C PHE A 65 12.30 -6.73 12.15
N ALA A 66 11.39 -6.94 13.12
CA ALA A 66 11.67 -7.79 14.27
C ALA A 66 11.93 -9.24 13.86
N GLU A 67 11.15 -9.78 12.92
CA GLU A 67 11.30 -11.13 12.38
C GLU A 67 12.63 -11.28 11.61
N THR A 68 12.98 -10.29 10.77
CA THR A 68 14.23 -10.30 9.98
C THR A 68 15.48 -10.28 10.87
N PHE A 69 15.43 -9.54 11.99
CA PHE A 69 16.56 -9.41 12.92
C PHE A 69 16.50 -10.40 14.11
N GLY A 70 15.48 -11.27 14.18
CA GLY A 70 15.29 -12.22 15.26
C GLY A 70 15.06 -11.58 16.63
N TRP A 71 14.49 -10.37 16.67
CA TRP A 71 14.21 -9.64 17.90
C TRP A 71 12.91 -10.11 18.56
N ASN A 72 12.81 -9.93 19.89
CA ASN A 72 11.55 -10.19 20.60
C ASN A 72 10.44 -9.26 20.07
N GLU A 73 9.39 -9.86 19.50
CA GLU A 73 8.27 -9.19 18.86
C GLU A 73 6.94 -9.39 19.62
N GLY A 74 5.94 -8.60 19.26
CA GLY A 74 4.57 -8.71 19.79
C GLY A 74 4.06 -7.43 20.44
N LEU A 75 2.91 -6.93 19.98
CA LEU A 75 2.13 -5.89 20.68
C LEU A 75 1.66 -6.35 22.07
N ASP A 76 1.58 -7.66 22.30
CA ASP A 76 1.28 -8.28 23.61
C ASP A 76 2.47 -8.25 24.60
N ARG A 77 3.67 -7.88 24.14
CA ARG A 77 4.86 -7.78 25.02
C ARG A 77 5.00 -6.38 25.58
N SER A 78 5.33 -6.28 26.87
CA SER A 78 5.58 -5.01 27.54
C SER A 78 6.65 -4.17 26.83
N PHE A 79 6.55 -2.84 26.92
CA PHE A 79 7.48 -1.87 26.31
C PHE A 79 8.97 -2.14 26.63
N ARG A 80 9.26 -2.77 27.78
CA ARG A 80 10.61 -3.20 28.17
C ARG A 80 11.08 -4.50 27.51
N GLY A 81 10.15 -5.37 27.09
CA GLY A 81 10.45 -6.66 26.45
C GLY A 81 10.67 -6.59 24.93
N ALA A 82 10.13 -5.56 24.26
CA ALA A 82 10.23 -5.38 22.80
C ALA A 82 10.67 -3.96 22.42
N ARG A 83 11.72 -3.42 23.08
CA ARG A 83 12.21 -2.05 22.86
C ARG A 83 12.54 -1.75 21.40
N ALA A 84 13.10 -2.71 20.68
CA ALA A 84 13.44 -2.56 19.28
C ALA A 84 12.19 -2.44 18.38
N PHE A 85 11.14 -3.23 18.65
CA PHE A 85 9.85 -3.17 17.94
C PHE A 85 9.16 -1.80 18.12
N TYR A 86 9.03 -1.33 19.37
CA TYR A 86 8.47 -0.01 19.65
C TYR A 86 9.36 1.12 19.12
N GLY A 87 10.68 0.91 19.09
CA GLY A 87 11.64 1.83 18.48
C GLY A 87 11.40 2.02 16.98
N VAL A 88 11.23 0.93 16.23
CA VAL A 88 10.89 0.97 14.78
C VAL A 88 9.54 1.66 14.56
N LEU A 89 8.55 1.41 15.43
CA LEU A 89 7.23 2.03 15.34
C LEU A 89 7.30 3.55 15.53
N ILE A 90 7.97 4.00 16.59
CA ILE A 90 8.15 5.44 16.87
C ILE A 90 8.98 6.10 15.78
N PHE A 91 10.06 5.46 15.34
CA PHE A 91 10.96 5.97 14.31
C PHE A 91 10.25 6.10 12.96
N SER A 92 9.50 5.08 12.52
CA SER A 92 8.71 5.11 11.29
C SER A 92 7.65 6.22 11.32
N THR A 93 6.97 6.40 12.46
CA THR A 93 6.00 7.49 12.64
C THR A 93 6.66 8.86 12.57
N LEU A 94 7.80 9.04 13.26
CA LEU A 94 8.58 10.28 13.22
C LEU A 94 9.11 10.59 11.81
N LEU A 95 9.56 9.59 11.07
CA LEU A 95 9.97 9.74 9.68
C LEU A 95 8.82 10.19 8.79
N GLY A 96 7.63 9.59 8.95
CA GLY A 96 6.44 10.00 8.22
C GLY A 96 6.09 11.47 8.46
N ILE A 97 6.16 11.91 9.72
CA ILE A 97 5.96 13.32 10.09
C ILE A 97 7.07 14.20 9.51
N ALA A 98 8.33 13.79 9.59
CA ALA A 98 9.46 14.53 9.06
C ALA A 98 9.39 14.71 7.54
N MET A 99 8.87 13.72 6.81
CA MET A 99 8.65 13.83 5.35
C MET A 99 7.66 14.94 4.99
N ASP A 100 6.65 15.18 5.82
CA ASP A 100 5.70 16.29 5.64
C ASP A 100 6.40 17.66 5.79
N PHE A 101 7.27 17.80 6.80
CA PHE A 101 8.07 19.01 7.00
C PHE A 101 9.11 19.26 5.89
N LEU A 102 9.54 18.23 5.18
CA LEU A 102 10.50 18.33 4.06
C LEU A 102 9.86 18.82 2.75
N ASN A 103 8.57 19.20 2.74
CA ASN A 103 7.81 19.60 1.54
C ASN A 103 7.85 18.53 0.42
N LEU A 104 8.03 17.27 0.78
CA LEU A 104 7.90 16.18 -0.18
C LEU A 104 6.43 16.05 -0.55
N ASN A 105 6.13 16.07 -1.85
CA ASN A 105 4.77 15.93 -2.30
C ASN A 105 4.23 14.54 -1.89
N PRO A 106 3.26 14.45 -0.96
CA PRO A 106 2.81 13.19 -0.41
C PRO A 106 2.08 12.34 -1.46
N VAL A 107 1.45 12.98 -2.45
CA VAL A 107 0.81 12.28 -3.58
C VAL A 107 1.86 11.58 -4.44
N LYS A 108 2.97 12.27 -4.74
CA LYS A 108 4.10 11.65 -5.47
C LYS A 108 4.77 10.54 -4.66
N ALA A 109 4.92 10.72 -3.34
CA ALA A 109 5.45 9.69 -2.47
C ALA A 109 4.55 8.43 -2.47
N LEU A 110 3.23 8.61 -2.26
CA LEU A 110 2.26 7.52 -2.34
C LEU A 110 2.27 6.81 -3.69
N PHE A 111 2.39 7.57 -4.79
CA PHE A 111 2.50 7.02 -6.13
C PHE A 111 3.76 6.15 -6.28
N TRP A 112 4.93 6.65 -5.89
CA TRP A 112 6.18 5.88 -5.95
C TRP A 112 6.15 4.66 -5.03
N THR A 113 5.59 4.78 -3.82
CA THR A 113 5.40 3.62 -2.93
C THR A 113 4.50 2.57 -3.58
N ALA A 114 3.42 2.97 -4.26
CA ALA A 114 2.55 2.05 -4.98
C ALA A 114 3.25 1.38 -6.17
N VAL A 115 4.10 2.12 -6.90
CA VAL A 115 4.92 1.58 -8.00
C VAL A 115 5.90 0.54 -7.47
N ILE A 116 6.64 0.86 -6.40
CA ILE A 116 7.57 -0.08 -5.76
C ILE A 116 6.82 -1.33 -5.31
N ASN A 117 5.66 -1.17 -4.65
CA ASN A 117 4.84 -2.29 -4.24
C ASN A 117 4.37 -3.14 -5.43
N GLY A 118 4.00 -2.51 -6.55
CA GLY A 118 3.63 -3.20 -7.79
C GLY A 118 4.78 -4.03 -8.39
N ILE A 119 6.01 -3.52 -8.31
CA ILE A 119 7.22 -4.22 -8.77
C ILE A 119 7.58 -5.38 -7.82
N LEU A 120 7.41 -5.21 -6.51
CA LEU A 120 7.73 -6.22 -5.51
C LEU A 120 6.68 -7.34 -5.43
N ALA A 121 5.41 -7.04 -5.70
CA ALA A 121 4.32 -8.00 -5.65
C ALA A 121 4.55 -9.31 -6.44
N PRO A 122 5.05 -9.32 -7.69
CA PRO A 122 5.32 -10.57 -8.39
C PRO A 122 6.45 -11.41 -7.76
N PHE A 123 7.44 -10.80 -7.10
CA PHE A 123 8.47 -11.55 -6.35
C PHE A 123 7.88 -12.22 -5.11
N LEU A 124 6.98 -11.52 -4.40
CA LEU A 124 6.24 -12.11 -3.29
C LEU A 124 5.35 -13.27 -3.75
N LEU A 125 4.65 -13.10 -4.89
CA LEU A 125 3.84 -14.17 -5.49
C LEU A 125 4.68 -15.39 -5.88
N LEU A 126 5.91 -15.20 -6.36
CA LEU A 126 6.82 -16.31 -6.62
C LEU A 126 7.12 -17.10 -5.35
N GLY A 127 7.45 -16.40 -4.25
CA GLY A 127 7.69 -17.05 -2.95
C GLY A 127 6.47 -17.82 -2.44
N ILE A 128 5.28 -17.23 -2.58
CA ILE A 128 4.01 -17.88 -2.24
C ILE A 128 3.76 -19.09 -3.13
N LEU A 129 3.99 -18.99 -4.44
CA LEU A 129 3.77 -20.07 -5.39
C LEU A 129 4.73 -21.25 -5.12
N LEU A 130 6.00 -20.99 -4.82
CA LEU A 130 6.98 -22.02 -4.45
C LEU A 130 6.55 -22.73 -3.16
N THR A 131 6.15 -21.96 -2.14
CA THR A 131 5.67 -22.50 -0.87
C THR A 131 4.38 -23.30 -1.04
N ALA A 132 3.44 -22.80 -1.85
CA ALA A 132 2.19 -23.47 -2.18
C ALA A 132 2.38 -24.69 -3.11
N CYS A 133 3.56 -24.81 -3.73
CA CYS A 133 3.94 -25.96 -4.53
C CYS A 133 4.47 -27.12 -3.69
N ASP A 134 5.13 -26.81 -2.58
CA ASP A 134 5.90 -27.74 -1.77
C ASP A 134 5.01 -28.62 -0.88
N ARG A 135 5.05 -29.93 -1.09
CA ARG A 135 4.28 -30.92 -0.31
C ARG A 135 4.77 -31.08 1.13
N LYS A 136 6.04 -30.78 1.40
CA LYS A 136 6.67 -30.88 2.72
C LYS A 136 6.30 -29.67 3.58
N LEU A 137 6.25 -28.46 3.01
CA LEU A 137 5.75 -27.26 3.70
C LEU A 137 4.23 -27.25 3.87
N MET A 138 3.47 -27.76 2.89
CA MET A 138 1.99 -27.79 2.95
C MET A 138 1.40 -29.02 3.65
N ASN A 139 2.18 -29.79 4.42
CA ASN A 139 1.70 -30.98 5.15
C ASN A 139 0.88 -31.96 4.27
N GLY A 140 1.30 -32.18 3.03
CA GLY A 140 0.65 -33.13 2.12
C GLY A 140 -0.63 -32.63 1.43
N GLN A 141 -1.06 -31.38 1.64
CA GLN A 141 -2.20 -30.76 0.94
C GLN A 141 -1.76 -29.64 -0.02
N PRO A 142 -1.10 -29.98 -1.14
CA PRO A 142 -0.68 -28.99 -2.12
C PRO A 142 -1.86 -28.19 -2.69
N SER A 143 -1.64 -26.90 -2.95
CA SER A 143 -2.64 -26.05 -3.60
C SER A 143 -3.07 -26.63 -4.97
N SER A 144 -4.34 -26.45 -5.32
CA SER A 144 -4.94 -27.04 -6.53
C SER A 144 -4.21 -26.58 -7.80
N LEU A 145 -4.17 -27.43 -8.81
CA LEU A 145 -3.48 -27.15 -10.07
C LEU A 145 -4.04 -25.91 -10.77
N LEU A 146 -5.37 -25.69 -10.66
CA LEU A 146 -6.05 -24.48 -11.10
C LEU A 146 -5.55 -23.22 -10.37
N SER A 147 -5.48 -23.27 -9.04
CA SER A 147 -4.97 -22.15 -8.24
C SER A 147 -3.52 -21.81 -8.59
N ARG A 148 -2.67 -22.82 -8.82
CA ARG A 148 -1.28 -22.63 -9.24
C ARG A 148 -1.18 -21.97 -10.62
N ILE A 149 -1.98 -22.41 -11.58
CA ILE A 149 -2.01 -21.82 -12.93
C ILE A 149 -2.48 -20.36 -12.86
N VAL A 150 -3.54 -20.08 -12.12
CA VAL A 150 -4.06 -18.71 -11.96
C VAL A 150 -2.99 -17.81 -11.34
N VAL A 151 -2.36 -18.23 -10.24
CA VAL A 151 -1.30 -17.45 -9.57
C VAL A 151 -0.10 -17.26 -10.50
N ALA A 152 0.33 -18.29 -11.24
CA ALA A 152 1.42 -18.17 -12.20
C ALA A 152 1.08 -17.19 -13.34
N LEU A 153 -0.15 -17.25 -13.87
CA LEU A 153 -0.60 -16.34 -14.92
C LEU A 153 -0.69 -14.89 -14.42
N THR A 154 -1.19 -14.68 -13.20
CA THR A 154 -1.19 -13.37 -12.54
C THR A 154 0.24 -12.86 -12.34
N MET A 155 1.16 -13.71 -11.85
CA MET A 155 2.56 -13.35 -11.67
C MET A 155 3.23 -12.94 -12.99
N ILE A 156 3.01 -13.69 -14.07
CA ILE A 156 3.53 -13.37 -15.41
C ILE A 156 2.94 -12.04 -15.91
N ALA A 157 1.63 -11.84 -15.76
CA ALA A 157 0.99 -10.58 -16.15
C ALA A 157 1.53 -9.38 -15.37
N MET A 158 1.79 -9.54 -14.06
CA MET A 158 2.38 -8.50 -13.23
C MET A 158 3.84 -8.21 -13.60
N PHE A 159 4.65 -9.25 -13.89
CA PHE A 159 6.01 -9.07 -14.41
C PHE A 159 6.02 -8.35 -15.76
N ALA A 160 5.12 -8.72 -16.67
CA ALA A 160 4.98 -8.08 -17.97
C ALA A 160 4.56 -6.60 -17.82
N ALA A 161 3.63 -6.30 -16.91
CA ALA A 161 3.23 -4.92 -16.62
C ALA A 161 4.37 -4.09 -16.00
N ALA A 162 5.14 -4.67 -15.07
CA ALA A 162 6.31 -4.02 -14.49
C ALA A 162 7.39 -3.74 -15.54
N LEU A 163 7.71 -4.72 -16.40
CA LEU A 163 8.63 -4.54 -17.52
C LEU A 163 8.11 -3.52 -18.53
N GLY A 164 6.81 -3.54 -18.84
CA GLY A 164 6.16 -2.57 -19.70
C GLY A 164 6.29 -1.14 -19.17
N MET A 165 6.18 -0.94 -17.85
CA MET A 165 6.39 0.36 -17.22
C MET A 165 7.81 0.88 -17.44
N PHE A 166 8.84 0.02 -17.38
CA PHE A 166 10.23 0.42 -17.62
C PHE A 166 10.60 0.58 -19.10
N LEU A 167 9.93 -0.15 -20.00
CA LEU A 167 10.21 -0.13 -21.45
C LEU A 167 9.42 0.93 -22.23
N LEU A 168 8.28 1.40 -21.70
CA LEU A 168 7.41 2.39 -22.33
C LEU A 168 7.50 3.79 -21.68
N GLN A 169 8.33 3.96 -20.66
CA GLN A 169 8.76 5.26 -20.12
C GLN A 169 9.93 5.82 -20.93
#